data_AF-A0AAD2AE77-F1
#
_entry.id   AF-A0AAD2AE77-F1
#
_cell.length_a   1.000
_cell.length_b   1.000
_cell.length_c   1.000
_cell.angle_alpha   90.00
_cell.angle_beta   90.00
_cell.angle_gamma   90.00
#
_symmetry.space_group_name_H-M   'P 1'
#
loop_
_entity.id
_entity.type
_entity.pdbx_description
1 polymer ?
#
loop_
_entity_poly.entity_id
_entity_poly.type
_entity_poly.pdbx_seq_one_letter_code
_entity_poly.pdbx_strand_id
1 'polypeptide(L)'
;MNPGLVYDLSVNDYLDFLCAISYNQTLICSFTGSKKPYNCPEKYSLLNFNYPSMTVPNLSGSVTVHRKLKNVGTSRHERSPIVNRKDFLFPWNPILKSDRIGEERASS
;
A
#
# COMPACT_ATOMS: atom_id res chain seq x y z
N MET A 1 -16.83 15.17 4.81
CA MET A 1 -15.61 14.85 4.04
C MET A 1 -15.81 13.47 3.42
N ASN A 2 -15.86 13.36 2.09
CA ASN A 2 -16.15 12.11 1.37
C ASN A 2 -15.00 11.82 0.39
N PRO A 3 -14.00 10.99 0.77
CA PRO A 3 -12.81 10.78 -0.05
C PRO A 3 -13.06 9.91 -1.30
N GLY A 4 -14.13 9.12 -1.32
CA GLY A 4 -14.51 8.20 -2.40
C GLY A 4 -13.65 6.93 -2.42
N LEU A 5 -12.33 7.09 -2.53
CA LEU A 5 -11.35 6.01 -2.48
C LEU A 5 -10.35 6.24 -1.34
N VAL A 6 -9.95 5.17 -0.64
CA VAL A 6 -8.93 5.21 0.42
C VAL A 6 -7.92 4.08 0.26
N TYR A 7 -6.70 4.31 0.74
CA TYR A 7 -5.72 3.26 0.92
C TYR A 7 -5.96 2.63 2.30
N ASP A 8 -6.56 1.45 2.32
CA ASP A 8 -6.89 0.75 3.56
C ASP A 8 -5.69 -0.09 4.02
N LEU A 9 -5.44 -0.10 5.34
CA LEU A 9 -4.34 -0.81 5.99
C LEU A 9 -4.85 -1.44 7.28
N SER A 10 -4.54 -2.71 7.48
CA SER A 10 -4.80 -3.42 8.73
C SER A 10 -3.64 -3.27 9.71
N VAL A 11 -3.84 -3.65 10.96
CA VAL A 11 -2.76 -3.72 11.96
C VAL A 11 -1.63 -4.63 11.48
N ASN A 12 -1.93 -5.77 10.84
CA ASN A 12 -0.92 -6.70 10.34
C ASN A 12 -0.05 -6.07 9.25
N ASP A 13 -0.59 -5.19 8.40
CA ASP A 13 0.20 -4.48 7.39
C ASP A 13 1.27 -3.57 8.04
N TYR A 14 0.95 -2.98 9.19
CA TYR A 14 1.94 -2.22 9.98
C TYR A 14 2.96 -3.14 10.66
N LEU A 15 2.56 -4.31 11.15
CA LEU A 15 3.49 -5.28 11.74
C LEU A 15 4.46 -5.83 10.69
N ASP A 16 3.96 -6.13 9.49
CA ASP A 16 4.78 -6.53 8.35
C ASP A 16 5.75 -5.42 7.92
N PHE A 17 5.30 -4.16 7.92
CA PHE A 17 6.16 -3.00 7.68
C PHE A 17 7.29 -2.92 8.72
N LEU A 18 6.99 -3.11 10.02
CA LEU A 18 7.99 -3.13 11.09
C LEU A 18 9.00 -4.27 10.89
N CYS A 19 8.53 -5.47 10.53
CA CYS A 19 9.40 -6.60 10.19
C CYS A 19 10.38 -6.25 9.06
N ALA A 20 9.89 -5.58 8.01
CA ALA A 20 10.71 -5.23 6.86
C ALA A 20 11.75 -4.14 7.12
N ILE A 21 11.54 -3.29 8.13
CA ILE A 21 12.58 -2.37 8.65
C ILE A 21 13.42 -3.00 9.78
N SER A 22 13.44 -4.33 9.89
CA SER A 22 14.28 -5.11 10.79
C SER A 22 13.97 -4.97 12.29
N TYR A 23 12.72 -4.67 12.65
CA TYR A 23 12.27 -4.84 14.03
C TYR A 23 12.17 -6.33 14.35
N ASN A 24 12.83 -6.74 15.44
CA ASN A 24 12.71 -8.12 15.94
C ASN A 24 11.40 -8.31 16.73
N GLN A 25 11.05 -9.58 16.98
CA GLN A 25 9.80 -9.95 17.66
C GLN A 25 9.66 -9.28 19.03
N THR A 26 10.74 -9.12 19.79
CA THR A 26 10.72 -8.48 21.12
C THR A 26 10.32 -7.01 21.04
N LEU A 27 10.88 -6.27 20.07
CA LEU A 27 10.53 -4.86 19.84
C LEU A 27 9.08 -4.73 19.37
N ILE A 28 8.61 -5.61 18.50
CA ILE A 28 7.22 -5.63 18.03
C ILE A 28 6.26 -5.92 19.20
N CYS A 29 6.57 -6.89 20.07
CA CYS A 29 5.78 -7.15 21.28
C CYS A 29 5.73 -5.93 22.20
N SER A 30 6.86 -5.27 22.42
CA SER A 30 6.93 -4.06 23.22
C SER A 30 6.06 -2.94 22.66
N PHE A 31 6.13 -2.71 21.34
CA PHE A 31 5.34 -1.68 20.66
C PHE A 31 3.84 -1.96 20.68
N THR A 32 3.45 -3.22 20.51
CA THR A 32 2.04 -3.64 20.45
C THR A 32 1.41 -3.90 21.81
N GLY A 33 2.22 -4.01 22.88
CA GLY A 33 1.77 -4.51 24.18
C GLY A 33 1.31 -5.98 24.15
N SER A 34 1.60 -6.71 23.06
CA SER A 34 1.19 -8.10 22.90
C SER A 34 2.10 -9.03 23.69
N LYS A 35 1.48 -9.99 24.39
CA LYS A 35 2.22 -11.11 25.01
C LYS A 35 2.62 -12.19 23.99
N LYS A 36 2.00 -12.20 22.82
CA LYS A 36 2.27 -13.16 21.75
C LYS A 36 3.17 -12.53 20.69
N PRO A 37 4.28 -13.18 20.31
CA PRO A 37 5.15 -12.69 19.25
C PRO A 37 4.40 -12.67 17.91
N TYR A 38 4.59 -11.59 17.15
CA TYR A 38 4.15 -11.54 15.77
C TYR A 38 5.13 -12.34 14.90
N ASN A 39 4.59 -13.21 14.04
CA ASN A 39 5.41 -13.99 13.14
C ASN A 39 5.66 -13.21 11.84
N CYS A 40 6.83 -12.57 11.75
CA CYS A 40 7.22 -11.84 10.56
C CYS A 40 7.21 -12.74 9.31
N PRO A 41 6.68 -12.26 8.18
CA PRO A 41 6.80 -12.97 6.91
C PRO A 41 8.27 -13.04 6.46
N GLU A 42 8.64 -14.13 5.78
CA GLU A 42 10.02 -14.29 5.26
C GLU A 42 10.40 -13.22 4.24
N LYS A 43 9.42 -12.71 3.50
CA LYS A 43 9.59 -11.68 2.47
C LYS A 43 8.47 -10.67 2.57
N TYR A 44 8.82 -9.42 2.89
CA TYR A 44 7.93 -8.28 2.74
C TYR A 44 8.67 -7.14 2.06
N SER A 45 8.09 -6.62 0.98
CA SER A 45 8.65 -5.46 0.27
C SER A 45 8.06 -4.19 0.84
N LEU A 46 8.91 -3.34 1.42
CA LEU A 46 8.54 -1.98 1.86
C LEU A 46 7.90 -1.17 0.75
N LEU A 47 8.27 -1.44 -0.50
CA LEU A 47 7.70 -0.75 -1.66
C LEU A 47 6.21 -1.01 -1.79
N ASN A 48 5.68 -2.14 -1.30
CA ASN A 48 4.27 -2.53 -1.42
C ASN A 48 3.41 -2.10 -0.22
N PHE A 49 3.96 -1.36 0.74
CA PHE A 49 3.16 -0.79 1.82
C PHE A 49 2.08 0.13 1.24
N ASN A 50 0.82 -0.08 1.63
CA ASN A 50 -0.34 0.55 1.00
C ASN A 50 -0.54 2.01 1.44
N TYR A 51 0.44 2.86 1.14
CA TYR A 51 0.50 4.26 1.56
C TYR A 51 0.17 5.19 0.39
N PRO A 52 -0.46 6.37 0.63
CA PRO A 52 -0.85 7.32 -0.41
C PRO A 52 0.32 8.04 -1.11
N SER A 53 1.54 7.59 -0.88
CA SER A 53 2.74 8.02 -1.60
C SER A 53 3.63 6.84 -1.98
N MET A 54 4.49 7.06 -2.98
CA MET A 54 5.46 6.08 -3.45
C MET A 54 6.85 6.71 -3.38
N THR A 55 7.79 6.00 -2.75
CA THR A 55 9.19 6.39 -2.69
C THR A 55 10.04 5.18 -3.02
N VAL A 56 10.88 5.32 -4.04
CA VAL A 56 11.83 4.29 -4.46
C VAL A 56 13.22 4.89 -4.38
N PRO A 57 14.02 4.56 -3.35
CA PRO A 57 15.37 5.07 -3.24
C PRO A 57 16.26 4.41 -4.30
N ASN A 58 17.18 5.18 -4.88
CA ASN A 58 18.22 4.68 -5.79
C ASN A 58 17.69 3.77 -6.92
N LEU A 59 16.59 4.18 -7.58
CA LEU A 59 16.03 3.39 -8.68
C LEU A 59 17.05 3.26 -9.82
N SER A 60 17.56 2.05 -10.04
CA SER A 60 18.27 1.63 -11.23
C SER A 60 17.42 0.62 -12.00
N GLY A 61 17.00 0.96 -13.21
CA GLY A 61 16.11 0.11 -14.01
C GLY A 61 14.63 0.34 -13.69
N SER A 62 13.85 -0.74 -13.63
CA SER A 62 12.39 -0.69 -13.43
C SER A 62 11.98 -1.46 -12.18
N VAL A 63 11.00 -0.93 -11.45
CA VAL A 63 10.38 -1.60 -10.31
C VAL A 63 8.86 -1.46 -10.40
N THR A 64 8.15 -2.52 -10.05
CA THR A 64 6.69 -2.52 -9.96
C THR A 64 6.28 -2.29 -8.51
N VAL A 65 5.32 -1.40 -8.28
CA VAL A 65 4.87 -1.00 -6.96
C VAL A 65 3.36 -1.23 -6.86
N HIS A 66 2.94 -2.05 -5.90
CA HIS A 66 1.53 -2.39 -5.76
C HIS A 66 0.83 -1.54 -4.69
N ARG A 67 -0.34 -0.99 -5.02
CA ARG A 67 -1.24 -0.33 -4.05
C ARG A 67 -2.65 -0.88 -4.17
N LYS A 68 -3.42 -0.81 -3.09
CA LYS A 68 -4.83 -1.20 -3.03
C LYS A 68 -5.68 0.02 -2.69
N LEU A 69 -6.66 0.30 -3.53
CA LEU A 69 -7.69 1.29 -3.25
C LEU A 69 -8.98 0.60 -2.86
N LYS A 70 -9.58 1.06 -1.77
CA LYS A 70 -10.89 0.65 -1.29
C LYS A 70 -11.91 1.75 -1.57
N ASN A 71 -13.02 1.37 -2.20
CA ASN A 71 -14.13 2.28 -2.37
C ASN A 71 -14.92 2.46 -1.06
N VAL A 72 -15.02 3.69 -0.60
CA VAL A 72 -15.80 4.08 0.60
C VAL A 72 -16.95 5.02 0.24
N GLY A 73 -17.12 5.33 -1.04
CA GLY A 73 -18.24 6.12 -1.56
C GLY A 73 -19.39 5.24 -2.04
N THR A 74 -20.62 5.74 -1.93
CA THR A 74 -21.84 5.07 -2.43
C THR A 74 -21.94 5.07 -3.95
N SER A 75 -21.04 5.79 -4.62
CA SER A 75 -21.05 6.03 -6.06
C SER A 75 -19.97 5.20 -6.75
N ARG A 76 -20.20 4.87 -8.03
CA ARG A 76 -19.14 4.36 -8.90
C ARG A 76 -18.04 5.41 -9.01
N HIS A 77 -16.81 5.01 -8.75
CA HIS A 77 -15.64 5.88 -8.93
C HIS A 77 -14.79 5.39 -10.10
N GLU A 78 -14.51 6.31 -11.02
CA GLU A 78 -13.58 6.16 -12.12
C GLU A 78 -12.54 7.28 -12.00
N ARG A 79 -11.27 6.92 -11.82
CA ARG A 79 -10.17 7.90 -11.76
C ARG A 79 -9.06 7.54 -12.71
N SER A 80 -8.66 8.53 -13.50
CA SER A 80 -7.44 8.51 -14.29
C SER A 80 -6.29 9.11 -13.48
N PRO A 81 -5.12 8.48 -13.46
CA PRO A 81 -3.95 9.05 -12.81
C PRO A 81 -3.46 10.30 -13.55
N ILE A 82 -3.03 11.32 -12.81
CA ILE A 82 -2.34 12.49 -13.36
C ILE A 82 -0.85 12.31 -13.10
N VAL A 83 -0.06 12.17 -14.15
CA VAL A 83 1.40 11.96 -14.06
C VAL A 83 2.11 13.23 -14.55
N ASN A 84 2.86 13.89 -13.67
CA ASN A 84 3.56 15.15 -13.98
C ASN A 84 5.08 15.04 -13.80
N ARG A 85 5.68 13.91 -14.15
CA ARG A 85 7.13 13.72 -14.04
C ARG A 85 7.71 13.23 -15.35
N LYS A 86 8.61 14.02 -15.93
CA LYS A 86 9.15 13.80 -17.29
C LYS A 86 10.31 12.79 -17.32
N ASP A 87 11.03 12.63 -16.21
CA ASP A 87 12.21 11.76 -16.12
C ASP A 87 11.88 10.29 -15.83
N PHE A 88 10.61 9.97 -15.61
CA PHE A 88 10.15 8.61 -15.28
C PHE A 88 9.03 8.22 -16.23
N LEU A 89 9.24 7.13 -16.97
CA LEU A 89 8.18 6.48 -17.72
C LEU A 89 7.40 5.60 -16.75
N PHE A 90 6.11 5.90 -16.58
CA PHE A 90 5.18 5.06 -15.83
C PHE A 90 4.34 4.28 -16.85
N PRO A 91 4.72 3.04 -17.22
CA PRO A 91 3.88 2.17 -18.04
C PRO A 91 2.72 1.66 -17.17
N TRP A 92 1.76 2.55 -16.91
CA TRP A 92 0.58 2.29 -16.10
C TRP A 92 -0.66 2.25 -16.98
N ASN A 93 -1.40 1.13 -16.93
CA ASN A 93 -2.76 1.02 -17.46
C ASN A 93 -3.47 -0.05 -16.61
N PRO A 94 -4.32 0.38 -15.66
CA PRO A 94 -5.70 0.56 -16.06
C PRO A 94 -6.41 1.76 -15.41
N ILE A 95 -7.49 2.19 -16.05
CA ILE A 95 -8.55 2.95 -15.40
C ILE A 95 -9.06 2.11 -14.21
N LEU A 96 -8.94 2.65 -12.99
CA LEU A 96 -9.48 2.00 -11.79
C LEU A 96 -10.98 2.28 -11.72
N LYS A 97 -11.77 1.24 -11.96
CA LYS A 97 -13.22 1.23 -11.79
C LYS A 97 -13.55 0.45 -10.54
N SER A 98 -14.27 1.09 -9.62
CA SER A 98 -14.90 0.40 -8.50
C SER A 98 -16.39 0.74 -8.46
N ASP A 99 -17.18 -0.32 -8.33
CA ASP A 99 -18.61 -0.31 -8.52
C ASP A 99 -19.36 -0.52 -7.18
N ARG A 100 -18.69 -1.05 -6.16
CA ARG A 100 -19.29 -1.38 -4.87
C ARG A 100 -18.49 -0.81 -3.70
N ILE A 101 -19.22 -0.38 -2.66
CA ILE A 101 -18.61 -0.01 -1.37
C ILE A 101 -17.87 -1.23 -0.81
N GLY A 102 -16.65 -1.00 -0.34
CA GLY A 102 -15.78 -2.04 0.23
C GLY A 102 -14.99 -2.85 -0.80
N GLU A 103 -15.22 -2.64 -2.10
CA GLU A 103 -14.42 -3.29 -3.14
C GLU A 103 -12.98 -2.77 -3.13
N GLU A 104 -12.03 -3.71 -3.12
CA GLU A 104 -10.60 -3.41 -3.23
C GLU A 104 -10.11 -3.66 -4.66
N ARG A 105 -9.35 -2.71 -5.21
CA ARG A 105 -8.65 -2.85 -6.48
C ARG A 105 -7.18 -2.59 -6.31
N ALA A 106 -6.37 -3.51 -6.80
CA ALA A 106 -4.93 -3.34 -6.86
C ALA A 106 -4.53 -2.52 -8.10
N SER A 107 -3.57 -1.65 -7.92
CA SER A 107 -2.92 -0.89 -8.98
C SER A 107 -1.45 -1.29 -9.02
N SER A 108 -0.92 -1.58 -10.21
CA SER A 108 0.44 -2.06 -10.47
C SER A 108 1.21 -1.04 -11.30
#